data_AF-A0AAX3WS98-F1
#
_entry.id   AF-A0AAX3WS98-F1
#
_cell.length_a   1.000
_cell.length_b   1.000
_cell.length_c   1.000
_cell.angle_alpha   90.00
_cell.angle_beta   90.00
_cell.angle_gamma   90.00
#
_symmetry.space_group_name_H-M   'P 1'
#
loop_
_entity.id
_entity.type
_entity.pdbx_description
1 polymer ?
#
loop_
_entity_poly.entity_id
_entity_poly.type
_entity_poly.pdbx_seq_one_letter_code
_entity_poly.pdbx_strand_id
1 'polypeptide(L)'
;MITVNGRFTEAKIYAKTALPSAIDQIQELTDQAFMAGTKIRIMPDYHAGKGCVIGTTIQLQDRVVPNLVGVDVGCGVFVAELDASAIDFAKLDATIRDYVPSGQDVHPEVSPTRQFIEFEGNQFKASGIKDEYTNLSLGTLGGGNHFIELAKDENDVHYLLIHTGSRYVGAKVANWHQKRAYETLRREDLTVKIEELKAQGRHKEIQAMIKAYKEQNPLVPKDLAYLEGDYFHDYMHDMKIAQQYARMNRWIIAETIAQHMGWNFNETFDTIHNYIDTDTMTLRKGAVRANKGEKLVIPMNMRDGSLICVGKGNEDWNFSAPHGAGRMYSRRAAKATLNMADFKETMQGIWTTSVNEETLDEAPMAYKPMIEITSAIEETVDIIKVIKPVYNFKASEAAMPYDRKK
;
A
#
# COMPACT_ATOMS: atom_id res chain seq x y z
N MET A 1 -20.52 -5.08 -11.58
CA MET A 1 -20.46 -3.76 -10.95
C MET A 1 -21.51 -3.72 -9.86
N ILE A 2 -21.12 -3.28 -8.66
CA ILE A 2 -22.00 -3.10 -7.50
C ILE A 2 -21.94 -1.63 -7.10
N THR A 3 -23.06 -1.03 -6.70
CA THR A 3 -23.10 0.35 -6.20
C THR A 3 -23.50 0.34 -4.73
N VAL A 4 -22.78 1.11 -3.91
CA VAL A 4 -23.12 1.37 -2.51
C VAL A 4 -23.53 2.83 -2.40
N ASN A 5 -24.76 3.07 -1.97
CA ASN A 5 -25.33 4.42 -1.81
C ASN A 5 -25.28 4.82 -0.33
N GLY A 6 -24.38 5.73 0.01
CA GLY A 6 -24.30 6.34 1.32
C GLY A 6 -25.26 7.52 1.48
N ARG A 7 -25.28 8.07 2.68
CA ARG A 7 -26.03 9.30 2.98
C ARG A 7 -25.52 10.53 2.23
N PHE A 8 -24.22 10.60 1.94
CA PHE A 8 -23.58 11.81 1.38
C PHE A 8 -22.91 11.60 0.03
N THR A 9 -22.56 10.37 -0.33
CA THR A 9 -21.99 10.04 -1.64
C THR A 9 -22.24 8.57 -2.01
N GLU A 10 -21.83 8.19 -3.22
CA GLU A 10 -21.88 6.82 -3.72
C GLU A 10 -20.48 6.25 -3.98
N ALA A 11 -20.35 4.93 -3.90
CA ALA A 11 -19.18 4.20 -4.33
C ALA A 11 -19.54 3.16 -5.39
N LYS A 12 -18.76 3.12 -6.48
CA LYS A 12 -18.87 2.06 -7.51
C LYS A 12 -17.78 1.01 -7.29
N ILE A 13 -18.18 -0.26 -7.29
CA ILE A 13 -17.30 -1.42 -7.13
C ILE A 13 -17.22 -2.17 -8.45
N TYR A 14 -16.01 -2.30 -8.99
CA TYR A 14 -15.73 -3.02 -10.24
C TYR A 14 -15.55 -4.52 -10.01
N ALA A 15 -16.46 -5.13 -9.26
CA ALA A 15 -16.48 -6.56 -9.02
C ALA A 15 -17.87 -7.15 -9.31
N LYS A 16 -17.93 -8.48 -9.44
CA LYS A 16 -19.17 -9.25 -9.56
C LYS A 16 -19.63 -9.80 -8.20
N THR A 17 -18.68 -10.17 -7.35
CA THR A 17 -18.93 -10.77 -6.05
C THR A 17 -19.02 -9.71 -4.96
N ALA A 18 -20.09 -9.73 -4.18
CA ALA A 18 -20.28 -8.88 -3.01
C ALA A 18 -19.60 -9.49 -1.77
N LEU A 19 -18.73 -8.73 -1.11
CA LEU A 19 -18.09 -9.10 0.16
C LEU A 19 -18.73 -8.31 1.31
N PRO A 20 -19.57 -8.93 2.17
CA PRO A 20 -20.38 -8.20 3.17
C PRO A 20 -19.57 -7.25 4.06
N SER A 21 -18.48 -7.72 4.66
CA SER A 21 -17.65 -6.90 5.56
C SER A 21 -16.98 -5.72 4.85
N ALA A 22 -16.64 -5.86 3.57
CA ALA A 22 -16.09 -4.75 2.78
C ALA A 22 -17.18 -3.76 2.38
N ILE A 23 -18.39 -4.24 2.07
CA ILE A 23 -19.55 -3.38 1.77
C ILE A 23 -19.93 -2.54 2.99
N ASP A 24 -19.95 -3.12 4.19
CA ASP A 24 -20.23 -2.39 5.43
C ASP A 24 -19.21 -1.25 5.65
N GLN A 25 -17.93 -1.52 5.40
CA GLN A 25 -16.86 -0.51 5.51
C GLN A 25 -16.99 0.60 4.46
N ILE A 26 -17.41 0.26 3.22
CA ILE A 26 -17.70 1.25 2.18
C ILE A 26 -18.93 2.09 2.55
N GLN A 27 -19.97 1.46 3.11
CA GLN A 27 -21.18 2.14 3.58
C GLN A 27 -20.82 3.14 4.69
N GLU A 28 -20.02 2.75 5.68
CA GLU A 28 -19.58 3.64 6.75
C GLU A 28 -18.85 4.88 6.22
N LEU A 29 -17.98 4.71 5.21
CA LEU A 29 -17.26 5.81 4.57
C LEU A 29 -18.21 6.73 3.77
N THR A 30 -19.10 6.15 2.96
CA THR A 30 -20.05 6.92 2.12
C THR A 30 -21.15 7.63 2.95
N ASP A 31 -21.35 7.20 4.20
CA ASP A 31 -22.22 7.83 5.19
C ASP A 31 -21.57 9.01 5.93
N GLN A 32 -20.29 9.34 5.68
CA GLN A 32 -19.63 10.48 6.31
C GLN A 32 -19.91 11.79 5.57
N ALA A 33 -20.30 12.84 6.31
CA ALA A 33 -20.62 14.15 5.74
C ALA A 33 -19.45 14.77 4.95
N PHE A 34 -18.20 14.56 5.42
CA PHE A 34 -17.02 15.10 4.77
C PHE A 34 -16.68 14.41 3.43
N MET A 35 -17.36 13.31 3.09
CA MET A 35 -17.21 12.61 1.81
C MET A 35 -18.17 13.12 0.72
N ALA A 36 -19.02 14.10 1.04
CA ALA A 36 -19.99 14.65 0.09
C ALA A 36 -19.30 15.15 -1.20
N GLY A 37 -19.82 14.72 -2.36
CA GLY A 37 -19.29 15.10 -3.67
C GLY A 37 -17.95 14.46 -4.06
N THR A 38 -17.39 13.56 -3.24
CA THR A 38 -16.20 12.79 -3.62
C THR A 38 -16.56 11.64 -4.54
N LYS A 39 -15.70 11.36 -5.53
CA LYS A 39 -15.86 10.21 -6.45
C LYS A 39 -15.10 9.00 -5.92
N ILE A 40 -15.82 8.02 -5.38
CA ILE A 40 -15.24 6.79 -4.82
C ILE A 40 -15.36 5.64 -5.82
N ARG A 41 -14.25 4.95 -6.07
CA ARG A 41 -14.18 3.76 -6.93
C ARG A 41 -13.39 2.65 -6.24
N ILE A 42 -13.92 1.44 -6.30
CA ILE A 42 -13.35 0.25 -5.65
C ILE A 42 -12.95 -0.77 -6.71
N MET A 43 -11.67 -1.13 -6.73
CA MET A 43 -11.06 -2.03 -7.71
C MET A 43 -11.53 -3.49 -7.55
N PRO A 44 -11.38 -4.36 -8.58
CA PRO A 44 -11.87 -5.75 -8.53
C PRO A 44 -11.21 -6.64 -7.45
N ASP A 45 -9.99 -6.31 -7.05
CA ASP A 45 -9.19 -7.00 -6.04
C ASP A 45 -9.61 -6.69 -4.60
N TYR A 46 -10.74 -5.99 -4.43
CA TYR A 46 -11.15 -5.48 -3.14
C TYR A 46 -11.41 -6.55 -2.08
N HIS A 47 -11.11 -6.17 -0.85
CA HIS A 47 -11.35 -6.92 0.37
C HIS A 47 -11.26 -5.99 1.59
N ALA A 48 -11.82 -6.41 2.72
CA ALA A 48 -11.81 -5.62 3.95
C ALA A 48 -10.37 -5.29 4.38
N GLY A 49 -10.14 -4.03 4.77
CA GLY A 49 -8.83 -3.50 5.12
C GLY A 49 -8.87 -2.68 6.40
N LYS A 50 -7.70 -2.23 6.86
CA LYS A 50 -7.60 -1.29 7.99
C LYS A 50 -7.79 0.14 7.49
N GLY A 51 -8.70 0.90 8.09
CA GLY A 51 -9.08 2.24 7.62
C GLY A 51 -10.17 2.15 6.56
N CYS A 52 -9.79 1.83 5.32
CA CYS A 52 -10.75 1.48 4.25
C CYS A 52 -10.46 0.13 3.61
N VAL A 53 -11.40 -0.27 2.76
CA VAL A 53 -11.30 -1.41 1.86
C VAL A 53 -10.05 -1.27 0.98
N ILE A 54 -9.29 -2.35 0.85
CA ILE A 54 -8.20 -2.44 -0.13
C ILE A 54 -8.83 -2.43 -1.53
N GLY A 55 -8.21 -1.75 -2.50
CA GLY A 55 -8.82 -1.44 -3.80
C GLY A 55 -9.51 -0.08 -3.85
N THR A 56 -9.50 0.70 -2.77
CA THR A 56 -10.19 2.00 -2.73
C THR A 56 -9.41 3.07 -3.48
N THR A 57 -10.14 3.85 -4.29
CA THR A 57 -9.68 5.14 -4.81
C THR A 57 -10.71 6.23 -4.51
N ILE A 58 -10.20 7.43 -4.21
CA ILE A 58 -11.03 8.58 -3.87
C ILE A 58 -10.46 9.82 -4.55
N GLN A 59 -11.29 10.51 -5.32
CA GLN A 59 -10.97 11.85 -5.79
C GLN A 59 -11.16 12.83 -4.63
N LEU A 60 -10.05 13.22 -3.99
CA LEU A 60 -10.06 14.10 -2.82
C LEU A 60 -10.41 15.54 -3.21
N GLN A 61 -10.95 16.27 -2.25
CA GLN A 61 -11.22 17.70 -2.34
C GLN A 61 -10.23 18.44 -1.41
N ASP A 62 -10.71 18.95 -0.28
CA ASP A 62 -9.96 19.75 0.70
C ASP A 62 -9.64 18.98 2.01
N ARG A 63 -10.04 17.71 2.07
CA ARG A 63 -9.93 16.85 3.25
C ARG A 63 -9.23 15.55 2.96
N VAL A 64 -8.52 15.03 3.96
CA VAL A 64 -7.81 13.76 3.88
C VAL A 64 -7.84 13.01 5.19
N VAL A 65 -8.10 11.71 5.15
CA VAL A 65 -7.96 10.80 6.30
C VAL A 65 -6.67 10.01 6.11
N PRO A 66 -5.60 10.26 6.89
CA PRO A 66 -4.32 9.56 6.75
C PRO A 66 -4.44 8.03 6.79
N ASN A 67 -5.34 7.51 7.63
CA ASN A 67 -5.63 6.08 7.74
C ASN A 67 -6.19 5.46 6.45
N LEU A 68 -6.80 6.23 5.55
CA LEU A 68 -7.29 5.70 4.27
C LEU A 68 -6.14 5.36 3.31
N VAL A 69 -4.99 6.05 3.40
CA VAL A 69 -3.76 5.63 2.70
C VAL A 69 -3.09 4.46 3.44
N GLY A 70 -3.18 4.48 4.76
CA GLY A 70 -2.63 3.47 5.66
C GLY A 70 -1.15 3.68 5.98
N VAL A 71 -0.60 2.77 6.78
CA VAL A 71 0.74 2.92 7.38
C VAL A 71 1.90 2.68 6.42
N ASP A 72 1.65 2.03 5.29
CA ASP A 72 2.70 1.69 4.32
C ASP A 72 2.61 2.61 3.11
N VAL A 73 2.87 3.90 3.36
CA VAL A 73 2.83 4.96 2.35
C VAL A 73 3.86 4.68 1.27
N GLY A 74 3.49 4.85 0.01
CA GLY A 74 4.38 4.58 -1.12
C GLY A 74 4.70 3.10 -1.34
N CYS A 75 4.03 2.16 -0.66
CA CYS A 75 4.12 0.73 -1.00
C CYS A 75 3.88 0.54 -2.49
N GLY A 76 4.74 -0.24 -3.13
CA GLY A 76 4.79 -0.36 -4.57
C GLY A 76 5.64 -1.52 -5.02
N VAL A 77 5.61 -1.77 -6.32
CA VAL A 77 6.38 -2.83 -6.97
C VAL A 77 7.30 -2.17 -7.98
N PHE A 78 8.60 -2.30 -7.74
CA PHE A 78 9.62 -1.96 -8.71
C PHE A 78 9.85 -3.16 -9.62
N VAL A 79 10.02 -2.91 -10.91
CA VAL A 79 10.29 -3.93 -11.92
C VAL A 79 11.52 -3.50 -12.71
N ALA A 80 12.48 -4.41 -12.87
CA ALA A 80 13.61 -4.26 -13.77
C ALA A 80 13.69 -5.44 -14.75
N GLU A 81 13.70 -5.15 -16.04
CA GLU A 81 14.11 -6.11 -17.06
C GLU A 81 15.62 -6.30 -16.99
N LEU A 82 16.08 -7.55 -16.94
CA LEU A 82 17.48 -7.89 -16.74
C LEU A 82 18.15 -8.39 -18.02
N ASP A 83 19.44 -8.11 -18.15
CA ASP A 83 20.35 -8.77 -19.10
C ASP A 83 20.93 -10.08 -18.55
N ALA A 84 20.12 -10.85 -17.83
CA ALA A 84 20.58 -12.05 -17.14
C ALA A 84 20.54 -13.30 -18.05
N SER A 85 21.65 -14.03 -18.12
CA SER A 85 21.72 -15.38 -18.70
C SER A 85 22.19 -16.39 -17.65
N ALA A 86 21.54 -17.56 -17.57
CA ALA A 86 21.86 -18.65 -16.63
C ALA A 86 21.96 -18.18 -15.16
N ILE A 87 20.81 -18.11 -14.49
CA ILE A 87 20.71 -17.55 -13.13
C ILE A 87 20.98 -18.63 -12.08
N ASP A 88 21.95 -18.36 -11.21
CA ASP A 88 22.17 -19.14 -9.99
C ASP A 88 21.22 -18.66 -8.88
N PHE A 89 20.12 -19.39 -8.70
CA PHE A 89 19.12 -19.08 -7.68
C PHE A 89 19.63 -19.22 -6.24
N ALA A 90 20.60 -20.11 -5.99
CA ALA A 90 21.18 -20.24 -4.66
C ALA A 90 22.05 -19.03 -4.32
N LYS A 91 22.84 -18.55 -5.29
CA LYS A 91 23.59 -17.30 -5.17
C LYS A 91 22.65 -16.10 -4.98
N LEU A 92 21.54 -16.04 -5.71
CA LEU A 92 20.54 -14.98 -5.57
C LEU A 92 19.95 -14.96 -4.15
N ASP A 93 19.54 -16.11 -3.62
CA ASP A 93 18.98 -16.21 -2.27
C ASP A 93 19.98 -15.81 -1.19
N ALA A 94 21.22 -16.30 -1.29
CA ALA A 94 22.30 -15.90 -0.38
C ALA A 94 22.52 -14.38 -0.43
N THR A 95 22.59 -13.80 -1.63
CA THR A 95 22.74 -12.35 -1.84
C THR A 95 21.61 -11.57 -1.16
N ILE A 96 20.36 -11.98 -1.36
CA ILE A 96 19.23 -11.31 -0.72
C ILE A 96 19.33 -11.40 0.81
N ARG A 97 19.65 -12.58 1.35
CA ARG A 97 19.74 -12.79 2.80
C ARG A 97 20.89 -12.05 3.46
N ASP A 98 22.02 -11.93 2.78
CA ASP A 98 23.22 -11.28 3.32
C ASP A 98 23.12 -9.75 3.26
N TYR A 99 22.49 -9.21 2.23
CA TYR A 99 22.54 -7.77 1.95
C TYR A 99 21.20 -7.03 2.03
N VAL A 100 20.07 -7.74 2.09
CA VAL A 100 18.72 -7.14 2.17
C VAL A 100 18.02 -7.58 3.45
N PRO A 101 18.12 -6.80 4.54
CA PRO A 101 17.37 -7.07 5.76
C PRO A 101 15.86 -7.17 5.47
N SER A 102 15.20 -8.14 6.11
CA SER A 102 13.81 -8.48 5.87
C SER A 102 13.09 -8.80 7.20
N GLY A 103 11.76 -8.90 7.18
CA GLY A 103 11.00 -9.09 8.42
C GLY A 103 11.02 -7.82 9.28
N GLN A 104 11.48 -7.95 10.52
CA GLN A 104 11.70 -6.82 11.44
C GLN A 104 13.15 -6.31 11.45
N ASP A 105 14.05 -6.97 10.71
CA ASP A 105 15.46 -6.59 10.67
C ASP A 105 15.67 -5.27 9.91
N VAL A 106 16.70 -4.55 10.35
CA VAL A 106 17.27 -3.36 9.71
C VAL A 106 18.77 -3.55 9.50
N HIS A 107 19.40 -2.66 8.74
CA HIS A 107 20.86 -2.68 8.61
C HIS A 107 21.53 -2.47 9.99
N PRO A 108 22.66 -3.12 10.28
CA PRO A 108 23.34 -3.00 11.57
C PRO A 108 24.07 -1.66 11.75
N GLU A 109 24.39 -0.98 10.66
CA GLU A 109 25.12 0.29 10.64
C GLU A 109 24.64 1.21 9.52
N VAL A 110 24.79 2.52 9.75
CA VAL A 110 24.51 3.54 8.73
C VAL A 110 25.62 3.52 7.68
N SER A 111 25.24 3.44 6.40
CA SER A 111 26.19 3.50 5.28
C SER A 111 26.12 4.86 4.58
N PRO A 112 27.25 5.44 4.15
CA PRO A 112 27.27 6.61 3.25
C PRO A 112 26.52 6.39 1.93
N THR A 113 26.41 5.14 1.46
CA THR A 113 25.69 4.79 0.22
C THR A 113 24.19 4.55 0.44
N ARG A 114 23.73 4.48 1.70
CA ARG A 114 22.32 4.27 2.07
C ARG A 114 21.88 5.40 2.98
N GLN A 115 21.87 6.61 2.44
CA GLN A 115 21.45 7.81 3.18
C GLN A 115 20.35 8.54 2.44
N PHE A 116 19.28 8.83 3.16
CA PHE A 116 18.19 9.63 2.62
C PHE A 116 18.53 11.13 2.67
N ILE A 117 19.55 11.55 1.90
CA ILE A 117 20.16 12.91 1.90
C ILE A 117 19.18 13.96 1.36
N GLU A 118 18.28 13.56 0.46
CA GLU A 118 17.22 14.43 -0.11
C GLU A 118 16.35 15.10 0.98
N PHE A 119 16.41 14.59 2.21
CA PHE A 119 15.77 15.13 3.40
C PHE A 119 16.45 16.38 4.00
N GLU A 120 17.72 16.67 3.72
CA GLU A 120 18.42 17.79 4.38
C GLU A 120 17.79 19.16 4.09
N GLY A 121 17.09 19.29 2.95
CA GLY A 121 16.31 20.49 2.59
C GLY A 121 14.81 20.46 2.93
N ASN A 122 14.22 19.29 3.21
CA ASN A 122 12.76 19.11 3.35
C ASN A 122 12.40 18.39 4.66
N GLN A 123 12.29 19.14 5.75
CA GLN A 123 11.98 18.57 7.07
C GLN A 123 10.53 18.05 7.13
N PHE A 124 10.35 16.84 7.68
CA PHE A 124 9.04 16.33 8.07
C PHE A 124 8.38 17.28 9.07
N LYS A 125 7.08 17.50 8.90
CA LYS A 125 6.21 18.15 9.90
C LYS A 125 5.97 17.20 11.07
N ALA A 126 5.84 15.90 10.77
CA ALA A 126 5.75 14.86 11.78
C ALA A 126 7.07 14.71 12.56
N SER A 127 6.96 14.75 13.88
CA SER A 127 8.09 14.64 14.80
C SER A 127 8.59 13.19 14.95
N GLY A 128 9.89 13.02 15.21
CA GLY A 128 10.46 11.72 15.60
C GLY A 128 10.58 10.70 14.46
N ILE A 129 10.84 11.21 13.25
CA ILE A 129 11.16 10.44 12.04
C ILE A 129 12.65 10.55 11.71
N LYS A 130 13.26 11.73 11.87
CA LYS A 130 14.69 11.94 11.59
C LYS A 130 15.56 11.38 12.73
N ASP A 131 15.58 10.07 12.87
CA ASP A 131 16.46 9.32 13.75
C ASP A 131 17.37 8.39 12.93
N GLU A 132 18.35 7.78 13.59
CA GLU A 132 19.27 6.82 12.97
C GLU A 132 18.51 5.65 12.33
N TYR A 133 17.41 5.23 12.96
CA TYR A 133 16.58 4.11 12.53
C TYR A 133 15.99 4.32 11.14
N THR A 134 15.70 5.56 10.73
CA THR A 134 15.28 5.88 9.36
C THR A 134 16.35 5.53 8.33
N ASN A 135 17.63 5.76 8.59
CA ASN A 135 18.70 5.38 7.66
C ASN A 135 18.97 3.87 7.72
N LEU A 136 18.91 3.25 8.89
CA LEU A 136 19.06 1.80 9.03
C LEU A 136 17.94 1.01 8.33
N SER A 137 16.73 1.58 8.25
CA SER A 137 15.57 0.99 7.58
C SER A 137 15.61 1.10 6.05
N LEU A 138 16.54 1.89 5.48
CA LEU A 138 16.61 2.14 4.06
C LEU A 138 17.38 1.03 3.35
N GLY A 139 16.83 0.50 2.25
CA GLY A 139 17.31 -0.72 1.61
C GLY A 139 16.88 -2.00 2.34
N THR A 140 15.67 -2.03 2.92
CA THR A 140 15.13 -3.20 3.64
C THR A 140 13.79 -3.64 3.05
N LEU A 141 13.57 -4.96 2.97
CA LEU A 141 12.36 -5.54 2.41
C LEU A 141 11.17 -5.38 3.35
N GLY A 142 11.37 -5.71 4.63
CA GLY A 142 10.30 -5.89 5.59
C GLY A 142 9.60 -7.24 5.53
N GLY A 143 8.49 -7.36 6.27
CA GLY A 143 7.66 -8.57 6.31
C GLY A 143 6.25 -8.37 5.73
N GLY A 144 5.38 -9.35 5.97
CA GLY A 144 4.01 -9.32 5.46
C GLY A 144 3.94 -9.74 4.00
N ASN A 145 3.32 -8.92 3.15
CA ASN A 145 3.11 -9.26 1.73
C ASN A 145 4.29 -8.84 0.84
N HIS A 146 5.32 -8.22 1.42
CA HIS A 146 6.52 -7.80 0.71
C HIS A 146 7.30 -9.00 0.21
N PHE A 147 7.88 -8.87 -0.99
CA PHE A 147 8.58 -9.96 -1.66
C PHE A 147 9.66 -9.44 -2.61
N ILE A 148 10.60 -10.33 -2.91
CA ILE A 148 11.51 -10.23 -4.05
C ILE A 148 11.24 -11.44 -4.93
N GLU A 149 10.94 -11.20 -6.20
CA GLU A 149 10.59 -12.24 -7.17
C GLU A 149 11.49 -12.07 -8.39
N LEU A 150 11.95 -13.19 -8.94
CA LEU A 150 12.47 -13.23 -10.30
C LEU A 150 11.46 -13.95 -11.16
N ALA A 151 10.99 -13.29 -12.20
CA ALA A 151 10.03 -13.83 -13.14
C ALA A 151 10.59 -13.81 -14.56
N LYS A 152 9.98 -14.57 -15.47
CA LYS A 152 10.31 -14.55 -16.90
C LYS A 152 9.08 -14.46 -17.77
N ASP A 153 9.21 -13.83 -18.94
CA ASP A 153 8.16 -13.85 -19.97
C ASP A 153 8.27 -15.07 -20.89
N GLU A 154 7.41 -15.13 -21.91
CA GLU A 154 7.36 -16.20 -22.91
C GLU A 154 8.62 -16.32 -23.79
N ASN A 155 9.47 -15.28 -23.81
CA ASN A 155 10.73 -15.25 -24.56
C ASN A 155 11.95 -15.48 -23.65
N ASP A 156 11.73 -16.00 -22.44
CA ASP A 156 12.75 -16.22 -21.41
C ASP A 156 13.52 -14.95 -20.98
N VAL A 157 12.94 -13.76 -21.21
CA VAL A 157 13.46 -12.50 -20.66
C VAL A 157 13.15 -12.45 -19.17
N HIS A 158 14.14 -12.14 -18.34
CA HIS A 158 14.00 -12.13 -16.88
C HIS A 158 13.68 -10.74 -16.34
N TYR A 159 12.86 -10.71 -15.28
CA TYR A 159 12.43 -9.51 -14.60
C TYR A 159 12.64 -9.67 -13.09
N LEU A 160 13.32 -8.71 -12.47
CA LEU A 160 13.41 -8.58 -11.03
C LEU A 160 12.25 -7.71 -10.53
N LEU A 161 11.46 -8.24 -9.59
CA LEU A 161 10.36 -7.56 -8.96
C LEU A 161 10.64 -7.38 -7.47
N ILE A 162 10.48 -6.15 -6.97
CA ILE A 162 10.68 -5.82 -5.56
C ILE A 162 9.43 -5.11 -5.05
N HIS A 163 8.68 -5.81 -4.21
CA HIS A 163 7.49 -5.26 -3.55
C HIS A 163 7.83 -4.87 -2.11
N THR A 164 7.94 -3.56 -1.88
CA THR A 164 8.06 -2.97 -0.54
C THR A 164 7.62 -1.50 -0.53
N GLY A 165 7.62 -0.87 0.63
CA GLY A 165 7.18 0.51 0.83
C GLY A 165 8.13 1.35 1.67
N SER A 166 7.58 2.30 2.40
CA SER A 166 8.34 3.32 3.15
C SER A 166 8.79 2.86 4.53
N ARG A 167 8.54 1.60 4.89
CA ARG A 167 9.01 0.99 6.14
C ARG A 167 8.57 1.82 7.36
N TYR A 168 9.49 2.07 8.29
CA TYR A 168 9.27 2.87 9.49
C TYR A 168 8.75 4.28 9.21
N VAL A 169 9.22 4.91 8.14
CA VAL A 169 8.93 6.32 7.80
C VAL A 169 7.44 6.52 7.54
N GLY A 170 6.84 5.74 6.64
CA GLY A 170 5.41 5.85 6.34
C GLY A 170 4.53 5.55 7.54
N ALA A 171 4.93 4.58 8.36
CA ALA A 171 4.17 4.22 9.55
C ALA A 171 4.17 5.38 10.57
N LYS A 172 5.31 6.06 10.77
CA LYS A 172 5.39 7.24 11.63
C LYS A 172 4.57 8.40 11.07
N VAL A 173 4.69 8.70 9.78
CA VAL A 173 3.91 9.76 9.11
C VAL A 173 2.41 9.51 9.29
N ALA A 174 1.93 8.34 8.89
CA ALA A 174 0.51 8.00 8.95
C ALA A 174 -0.04 8.07 10.39
N ASN A 175 0.66 7.47 11.37
CA ASN A 175 0.21 7.45 12.76
C ASN A 175 0.23 8.84 13.41
N TRP A 176 1.25 9.67 13.12
CA TRP A 176 1.36 11.02 13.68
C TRP A 176 0.23 11.91 13.17
N HIS A 177 0.00 11.92 11.86
CA HIS A 177 -1.04 12.71 11.23
C HIS A 177 -2.45 12.22 11.59
N GLN A 178 -2.67 10.90 11.68
CA GLN A 178 -3.95 10.36 12.15
C GLN A 178 -4.24 10.77 13.60
N LYS A 179 -3.22 10.73 14.46
CA LYS A 179 -3.36 11.22 15.84
C LYS A 179 -3.74 12.70 15.85
N ARG A 180 -3.06 13.53 15.04
CA ARG A 180 -3.38 14.95 14.92
C ARG A 180 -4.80 15.19 14.41
N ALA A 181 -5.26 14.41 13.43
CA ALA A 181 -6.62 14.49 12.90
C ALA A 181 -7.65 14.24 14.01
N TYR A 182 -7.48 13.14 14.74
CA TYR A 182 -8.38 12.76 15.82
C TYR A 182 -8.39 13.77 16.97
N GLU A 183 -7.23 14.27 17.37
CA GLU A 183 -7.13 15.29 18.42
C GLU A 183 -7.74 16.62 17.99
N THR A 184 -7.56 17.03 16.73
CA THR A 184 -8.09 18.30 16.19
C THR A 184 -9.61 18.27 16.13
N LEU A 185 -10.20 17.22 15.55
CA LEU A 185 -11.67 17.09 15.45
C LEU A 185 -12.35 16.98 16.83
N ARG A 186 -11.65 16.44 17.83
CA ARG A 186 -12.16 16.39 19.21
C ARG A 186 -11.96 17.70 19.98
N ARG A 187 -11.00 18.52 19.56
CA ARG A 187 -10.70 19.82 20.15
C ARG A 187 -11.52 20.95 19.55
N GLU A 188 -12.59 20.66 18.80
CA GLU A 188 -13.48 21.72 18.33
C GLU A 188 -13.93 22.60 19.48
N ASP A 189 -13.35 23.80 19.46
CA ASP A 189 -13.37 24.68 20.60
C ASP A 189 -14.69 25.46 20.60
N LEU A 190 -15.71 24.85 21.21
CA LEU A 190 -16.98 25.53 21.46
C LEU A 190 -16.81 26.68 22.46
N THR A 191 -15.62 26.90 23.05
CA THR A 191 -15.38 27.96 24.04
C THR A 191 -15.78 29.32 23.51
N VAL A 192 -15.46 29.68 22.26
CA VAL A 192 -15.85 30.98 21.69
C VAL A 192 -17.39 31.12 21.66
N LYS A 193 -18.11 30.13 21.12
CA LYS A 193 -19.58 30.14 21.07
C LYS A 193 -20.21 30.12 22.46
N ILE A 194 -19.59 29.42 23.41
CA ILE A 194 -20.01 29.38 24.81
C ILE A 194 -19.79 30.73 25.49
N GLU A 195 -18.65 31.38 25.26
CA GLU A 195 -18.31 32.70 25.79
C GLU A 195 -19.22 33.79 25.23
N GLU A 196 -19.53 33.76 23.93
CA GLU A 196 -20.50 34.66 23.31
C GLU A 196 -21.90 34.53 23.93
N LEU A 197 -22.39 33.29 24.11
CA LEU A 197 -23.68 33.04 24.76
C LEU A 197 -23.68 33.49 26.23
N LYS A 198 -22.57 33.30 26.95
CA LYS A 198 -22.40 33.81 28.31
C LYS A 198 -22.42 35.34 28.35
N ALA A 199 -21.69 36.00 27.46
CA ALA A 199 -21.62 37.46 27.35
C ALA A 199 -22.99 38.09 27.03
N GLN A 200 -23.83 37.39 26.26
CA GLN A 200 -25.21 37.79 25.95
C GLN A 200 -26.22 37.46 27.07
N GLY A 201 -25.79 36.87 28.18
CA GLY A 201 -26.69 36.43 29.26
C GLY A 201 -27.50 35.16 28.95
N ARG A 202 -27.30 34.54 27.78
CA ARG A 202 -28.06 33.40 27.23
C ARG A 202 -27.59 32.03 27.76
N HIS A 203 -27.30 31.96 29.05
CA HIS A 203 -26.73 30.76 29.69
C HIS A 203 -27.58 29.50 29.52
N LYS A 204 -28.91 29.63 29.50
CA LYS A 204 -29.85 28.51 29.35
C LYS A 204 -29.78 27.85 27.96
N GLU A 205 -29.25 28.55 26.96
CA GLU A 205 -29.19 28.10 25.57
C GLU A 205 -27.92 27.30 25.26
N ILE A 206 -26.90 27.37 26.11
CA ILE A 206 -25.60 26.71 25.90
C ILE A 206 -25.76 25.20 25.71
N GLN A 207 -26.55 24.53 26.56
CA GLN A 207 -26.77 23.09 26.46
C GLN A 207 -27.54 22.69 25.19
N ALA A 208 -28.54 23.49 24.81
CA ALA A 208 -29.29 23.27 23.58
C ALA A 208 -28.41 23.49 22.34
N MET A 209 -27.56 24.52 22.36
CA MET A 209 -26.58 24.78 21.30
C MET A 209 -25.57 23.64 21.18
N ILE A 210 -24.96 23.18 22.28
CA ILE A 210 -24.02 22.05 22.27
C ILE A 210 -24.72 20.79 21.73
N LYS A 211 -25.95 20.53 22.15
CA LYS A 211 -26.73 19.36 21.69
C LYS A 211 -27.04 19.46 20.19
N ALA A 212 -27.60 20.57 19.72
CA ALA A 212 -27.90 20.82 18.31
C ALA A 212 -26.63 20.74 17.45
N TYR A 213 -25.51 21.28 17.96
CA TYR A 213 -24.22 21.20 17.30
C TYR A 213 -23.74 19.75 17.14
N LYS A 214 -23.84 18.92 18.19
CA LYS A 214 -23.47 17.49 18.14
C LYS A 214 -24.42 16.66 17.25
N GLU A 215 -25.69 17.04 17.17
CA GLU A 215 -26.65 16.40 16.28
C GLU A 215 -26.36 16.74 14.80
N GLN A 216 -25.89 17.97 14.53
CA GLN A 216 -25.48 18.41 13.19
C GLN A 216 -24.07 17.94 12.82
N ASN A 217 -23.20 17.70 13.79
CA ASN A 217 -21.80 17.30 13.62
C ASN A 217 -21.56 15.99 14.37
N PRO A 218 -22.02 14.84 13.83
CA PRO A 218 -21.80 13.55 14.45
C PRO A 218 -20.30 13.28 14.61
N LEU A 219 -19.96 12.63 15.72
CA LEU A 219 -18.58 12.30 16.07
C LEU A 219 -17.98 11.39 15.00
N VAL A 220 -16.96 11.90 14.30
CA VAL A 220 -16.21 11.13 13.31
C VAL A 220 -15.44 10.01 14.04
N PRO A 221 -15.57 8.74 13.62
CA PRO A 221 -14.79 7.64 14.18
C PRO A 221 -13.30 7.93 14.13
N LYS A 222 -12.54 7.43 15.11
CA LYS A 222 -11.08 7.66 15.19
C LYS A 222 -10.37 7.28 13.89
N ASP A 223 -10.81 6.20 13.26
CA ASP A 223 -10.19 5.69 12.04
C ASP A 223 -10.55 6.49 10.78
N LEU A 224 -11.60 7.31 10.84
CA LEU A 224 -12.06 8.19 9.77
C LEU A 224 -11.78 9.68 10.06
N ALA A 225 -11.04 9.98 11.13
CA ALA A 225 -10.67 11.37 11.44
C ALA A 225 -9.80 11.95 10.31
N TYR A 226 -10.23 13.12 9.80
CA TYR A 226 -9.61 13.81 8.68
C TYR A 226 -8.82 15.07 9.11
N LEU A 227 -7.96 15.53 8.19
CA LEU A 227 -7.23 16.79 8.23
C LEU A 227 -7.77 17.69 7.11
N GLU A 228 -7.78 19.00 7.35
CA GLU A 228 -8.15 20.06 6.39
C GLU A 228 -7.22 21.28 6.55
N GLY A 229 -7.26 22.22 5.61
CA GLY A 229 -6.46 23.46 5.65
C GLY A 229 -4.96 23.21 5.76
N ASP A 230 -4.27 23.99 6.61
CA ASP A 230 -2.82 23.83 6.85
C ASP A 230 -2.46 22.40 7.27
N TYR A 231 -3.36 21.74 8.00
CA TYR A 231 -3.07 20.40 8.47
C TYR A 231 -3.12 19.35 7.38
N PHE A 232 -3.99 19.54 6.39
CA PHE A 232 -3.99 18.76 5.17
C PHE A 232 -2.67 18.96 4.40
N HIS A 233 -2.22 20.20 4.24
CA HIS A 233 -0.99 20.51 3.50
C HIS A 233 0.25 19.91 4.16
N ASP A 234 0.35 19.95 5.49
CA ASP A 234 1.42 19.28 6.24
C ASP A 234 1.46 17.76 5.99
N TYR A 235 0.29 17.10 5.96
CA TYR A 235 0.22 15.67 5.68
C TYR A 235 0.65 15.36 4.23
N MET A 236 0.17 16.15 3.27
CA MET A 236 0.54 16.00 1.86
C MET A 236 2.05 16.18 1.66
N HIS A 237 2.67 17.13 2.36
CA HIS A 237 4.13 17.33 2.38
C HIS A 237 4.86 16.10 2.90
N ASP A 238 4.52 15.62 4.09
CA ASP A 238 5.19 14.46 4.68
C ASP A 238 4.96 13.17 3.88
N MET A 239 3.76 13.01 3.31
CA MET A 239 3.43 11.88 2.47
C MET A 239 4.30 11.86 1.20
N LYS A 240 4.54 13.00 0.56
CA LYS A 240 5.46 13.10 -0.60
C LYS A 240 6.87 12.61 -0.25
N ILE A 241 7.39 13.02 0.91
CA ILE A 241 8.70 12.59 1.37
C ILE A 241 8.72 11.08 1.65
N ALA A 242 7.67 10.53 2.29
CA ALA A 242 7.56 9.10 2.53
C ALA A 242 7.50 8.27 1.22
N GLN A 243 6.84 8.80 0.18
CA GLN A 243 6.86 8.16 -1.15
C GLN A 243 8.25 8.15 -1.79
N GLN A 244 9.00 9.26 -1.68
CA GLN A 244 10.39 9.32 -2.15
C GLN A 244 11.26 8.29 -1.43
N TYR A 245 11.11 8.18 -0.12
CA TYR A 245 11.79 7.16 0.67
C TYR A 245 11.44 5.74 0.20
N ALA A 246 10.16 5.44 -0.04
CA ALA A 246 9.74 4.13 -0.54
C ALA A 246 10.35 3.78 -1.90
N ARG A 247 10.38 4.74 -2.83
CA ARG A 247 11.00 4.59 -4.15
C ARG A 247 12.50 4.32 -4.03
N MET A 248 13.20 5.12 -3.21
CA MET A 248 14.63 4.95 -2.97
C MET A 248 14.93 3.61 -2.27
N ASN A 249 14.08 3.17 -1.35
CA ASN A 249 14.17 1.87 -0.70
C ASN A 249 14.15 0.73 -1.73
N ARG A 250 13.18 0.75 -2.66
CA ARG A 250 13.11 -0.25 -3.74
C ARG A 250 14.33 -0.19 -4.67
N TRP A 251 14.77 1.00 -5.05
CA TRP A 251 15.95 1.18 -5.89
C TRP A 251 17.21 0.61 -5.25
N ILE A 252 17.46 0.92 -3.97
CA ILE A 252 18.65 0.40 -3.25
C ILE A 252 18.64 -1.12 -3.18
N ILE A 253 17.48 -1.74 -2.94
CA ILE A 253 17.37 -3.21 -2.93
C ILE A 253 17.71 -3.76 -4.33
N ALA A 254 17.15 -3.16 -5.38
CA ALA A 254 17.38 -3.58 -6.75
C ALA A 254 18.87 -3.47 -7.12
N GLU A 255 19.46 -2.32 -6.87
CA GLU A 255 20.86 -2.02 -7.16
C GLU A 255 21.81 -2.93 -6.37
N THR A 256 21.51 -3.17 -5.09
CA THR A 256 22.32 -4.08 -4.24
C THR A 256 22.31 -5.49 -4.82
N ILE A 257 21.14 -6.03 -5.17
CA ILE A 257 21.02 -7.36 -5.78
C ILE A 257 21.77 -7.39 -7.12
N ALA A 258 21.56 -6.38 -7.97
CA ALA A 258 22.17 -6.32 -9.29
C ALA A 258 23.71 -6.27 -9.21
N GLN A 259 24.28 -5.47 -8.30
CA GLN A 259 25.72 -5.39 -8.10
C GLN A 259 26.35 -6.72 -7.70
N HIS A 260 25.74 -7.46 -6.76
CA HIS A 260 26.27 -8.74 -6.30
C HIS A 260 26.02 -9.89 -7.28
N MET A 261 24.95 -9.80 -8.07
CA MET A 261 24.65 -10.76 -9.13
C MET A 261 25.40 -10.47 -10.43
N GLY A 262 25.91 -9.25 -10.63
CA GLY A 262 26.53 -8.80 -11.87
C GLY A 262 25.51 -8.56 -12.98
N TRP A 263 24.32 -8.08 -12.63
CA TRP A 263 23.23 -7.79 -13.56
C TRP A 263 23.19 -6.30 -13.91
N ASN A 264 22.75 -6.00 -15.14
CA ASN A 264 22.34 -4.67 -15.56
C ASN A 264 20.84 -4.63 -15.83
N PHE A 265 20.29 -3.42 -15.80
CA PHE A 265 18.88 -3.18 -16.09
C PHE A 265 18.73 -2.63 -17.51
N ASN A 266 17.90 -3.26 -18.33
CA ASN A 266 17.54 -2.77 -19.66
C ASN A 266 16.46 -1.68 -19.56
N GLU A 267 15.39 -1.99 -18.85
CA GLU A 267 14.26 -1.10 -18.59
C GLU A 267 13.85 -1.25 -17.13
N THR A 268 13.45 -0.14 -16.50
CA THR A 268 12.90 -0.16 -15.15
C THR A 268 11.64 0.68 -15.07
N PHE A 269 10.69 0.29 -14.22
CA PHE A 269 9.54 1.10 -13.88
C PHE A 269 9.06 0.76 -12.46
N ASP A 270 8.25 1.65 -11.88
CA ASP A 270 7.76 1.53 -10.51
C ASP A 270 6.25 1.76 -10.48
N THR A 271 5.53 0.84 -9.84
CA THR A 271 4.07 0.90 -9.67
C THR A 271 3.71 0.98 -8.20
N ILE A 272 3.36 2.18 -7.72
CA ILE A 272 2.92 2.42 -6.33
C ILE A 272 1.41 2.22 -6.15
N HIS A 273 1.00 1.73 -4.98
CA HIS A 273 -0.40 1.35 -4.70
C HIS A 273 -0.99 1.82 -3.36
N ASN A 274 -0.22 2.51 -2.52
CA ASN A 274 -0.72 3.13 -1.28
C ASN A 274 -0.25 4.59 -1.17
N TYR A 275 -1.00 5.54 -1.71
CA TYR A 275 -0.55 6.93 -1.76
C TYR A 275 -1.69 7.89 -2.14
N ILE A 276 -1.37 9.19 -2.17
CA ILE A 276 -2.18 10.21 -2.81
C ILE A 276 -1.36 10.79 -3.96
N ASP A 277 -1.88 10.70 -5.17
CA ASP A 277 -1.34 11.43 -6.30
C ASP A 277 -1.66 12.91 -6.08
N THR A 278 -0.64 13.74 -5.92
CA THR A 278 -0.84 15.15 -5.57
C THR A 278 -1.12 16.04 -6.77
N ASP A 279 -0.92 15.52 -7.98
CA ASP A 279 -1.19 16.24 -9.21
C ASP A 279 -2.67 16.08 -9.57
N THR A 280 -3.19 14.86 -9.37
CA THR A 280 -4.62 14.57 -9.61
C THR A 280 -5.45 14.58 -8.35
N MET A 281 -4.87 14.76 -7.15
CA MET A 281 -5.56 14.65 -5.86
C MET A 281 -6.34 13.33 -5.68
N THR A 282 -5.78 12.22 -6.17
CA THR A 282 -6.43 10.90 -6.09
C THR A 282 -5.76 10.05 -5.02
N LEU A 283 -6.50 9.72 -3.96
CA LEU A 283 -6.10 8.72 -2.97
C LEU A 283 -6.23 7.33 -3.59
N ARG A 284 -5.23 6.47 -3.36
CA ARG A 284 -5.26 5.05 -3.74
C ARG A 284 -4.76 4.19 -2.59
N LYS A 285 -5.56 3.19 -2.21
CA LYS A 285 -5.26 2.17 -1.21
C LYS A 285 -5.41 0.78 -1.83
N GLY A 286 -4.31 0.11 -2.12
CA GLY A 286 -4.31 -1.11 -2.91
C GLY A 286 -4.88 -0.91 -4.31
N ALA A 287 -4.56 0.21 -4.93
CA ALA A 287 -4.92 0.51 -6.31
C ALA A 287 -3.78 1.29 -6.97
N VAL A 288 -3.56 1.12 -8.26
CA VAL A 288 -2.44 1.71 -8.99
C VAL A 288 -2.94 2.74 -10.00
N ARG A 289 -2.08 3.67 -10.41
CA ARG A 289 -2.41 4.60 -11.51
C ARG A 289 -2.39 3.86 -12.83
N ALA A 290 -3.33 4.19 -13.70
CA ALA A 290 -3.50 3.60 -15.02
C ALA A 290 -3.85 4.69 -16.04
N ASN A 291 -3.02 5.73 -16.11
CA ASN A 291 -3.17 6.77 -17.14
C ASN A 291 -2.92 6.18 -18.53
N LYS A 292 -3.45 6.84 -19.56
CA LYS A 292 -3.30 6.37 -20.94
C LYS A 292 -1.82 6.27 -21.32
N GLY A 293 -1.37 5.06 -21.68
CA GLY A 293 0.01 4.80 -22.09
C GLY A 293 0.99 4.55 -20.93
N GLU A 294 0.56 4.64 -19.67
CA GLU A 294 1.41 4.39 -18.51
C GLU A 294 1.63 2.90 -18.31
N LYS A 295 2.91 2.46 -18.22
CA LYS A 295 3.26 1.07 -17.91
C LYS A 295 3.11 0.83 -16.40
N LEU A 296 2.48 -0.29 -16.05
CA LEU A 296 2.26 -0.71 -14.66
C LEU A 296 2.36 -2.22 -14.49
N VAL A 297 2.56 -2.69 -13.26
CA VAL A 297 2.55 -4.12 -12.91
C VAL A 297 1.44 -4.45 -11.92
N ILE A 298 0.80 -5.59 -12.11
CA ILE A 298 -0.24 -6.13 -11.21
C ILE A 298 0.18 -7.55 -10.77
N PRO A 299 0.79 -7.71 -9.57
CA PRO A 299 1.15 -9.03 -9.05
C PRO A 299 -0.04 -9.87 -8.62
N MET A 300 -0.07 -11.15 -8.99
CA MET A 300 -1.16 -12.06 -8.63
C MET A 300 -0.84 -12.82 -7.35
N ASN A 301 0.12 -13.74 -7.41
CA ASN A 301 0.59 -14.54 -6.30
C ASN A 301 1.91 -15.23 -6.67
N MET A 302 2.51 -15.91 -5.69
CA MET A 302 3.82 -16.55 -5.80
C MET A 302 3.93 -17.62 -6.90
N ARG A 303 2.83 -18.12 -7.47
CA ARG A 303 2.84 -19.09 -8.58
C ARG A 303 2.47 -18.45 -9.91
N ASP A 304 1.39 -17.68 -9.91
CA ASP A 304 0.79 -17.19 -11.14
C ASP A 304 1.54 -15.99 -11.72
N GLY A 305 2.39 -15.35 -10.91
CA GLY A 305 3.27 -14.26 -11.31
C GLY A 305 2.56 -12.92 -11.40
N SER A 306 2.97 -12.12 -12.38
CA SER A 306 2.53 -10.74 -12.51
C SER A 306 2.11 -10.38 -13.94
N LEU A 307 1.20 -9.42 -14.05
CA LEU A 307 0.78 -8.84 -15.33
C LEU A 307 1.55 -7.54 -15.54
N ILE A 308 2.23 -7.39 -16.68
CA ILE A 308 2.73 -6.09 -17.14
C ILE A 308 1.66 -5.52 -18.07
N CYS A 309 1.17 -4.33 -17.73
CA CYS A 309 0.04 -3.71 -18.38
C CYS A 309 0.36 -2.29 -18.83
N VAL A 310 -0.49 -1.75 -19.70
CA VAL A 310 -0.51 -0.34 -20.08
C VAL A 310 -1.88 0.25 -19.75
N GLY A 311 -1.91 1.39 -19.08
CA GLY A 311 -3.14 2.07 -18.70
C GLY A 311 -3.91 2.61 -19.90
N LYS A 312 -5.24 2.54 -19.83
CA LYS A 312 -6.17 3.12 -20.82
C LYS A 312 -6.59 4.55 -20.51
N GLY A 313 -6.34 5.01 -19.28
CA GLY A 313 -6.75 6.34 -18.83
C GLY A 313 -8.26 6.46 -18.64
N ASN A 314 -8.91 5.40 -18.13
CA ASN A 314 -10.35 5.38 -17.95
C ASN A 314 -10.77 6.30 -16.79
N GLU A 315 -11.47 7.38 -17.11
CA GLU A 315 -11.91 8.37 -16.14
C GLU A 315 -12.92 7.79 -15.13
N ASP A 316 -13.86 6.92 -15.55
CA ASP A 316 -14.83 6.36 -14.59
C ASP A 316 -14.12 5.57 -13.50
N TRP A 317 -12.99 4.92 -13.83
CA TRP A 317 -12.13 4.16 -12.91
C TRP A 317 -11.19 5.03 -12.06
N ASN A 318 -11.36 6.36 -12.03
CA ASN A 318 -10.42 7.31 -11.42
C ASN A 318 -8.98 7.13 -11.97
N PHE A 319 -8.85 6.83 -13.27
CA PHE A 319 -7.57 6.56 -13.93
C PHE A 319 -6.74 5.52 -13.16
N SER A 320 -7.38 4.45 -12.70
CA SER A 320 -6.79 3.47 -11.79
C SER A 320 -7.09 2.03 -12.17
N ALA A 321 -6.23 1.12 -11.70
CA ALA A 321 -6.35 -0.33 -11.86
C ALA A 321 -6.13 -1.04 -10.50
N PRO A 322 -6.52 -2.32 -10.35
CA PRO A 322 -6.18 -3.09 -9.14
C PRO A 322 -4.67 -3.19 -8.96
N HIS A 323 -4.22 -3.33 -7.72
CA HIS A 323 -2.80 -3.50 -7.41
C HIS A 323 -2.37 -4.96 -7.41
N GLY A 324 -3.31 -5.91 -7.31
CA GLY A 324 -2.98 -7.33 -7.29
C GLY A 324 -4.17 -8.26 -7.45
N ALA A 325 -4.04 -9.50 -7.01
CA ALA A 325 -5.15 -10.47 -7.03
C ALA A 325 -6.24 -10.20 -5.98
N GLY A 326 -5.87 -9.60 -4.85
CA GLY A 326 -6.76 -9.49 -3.70
C GLY A 326 -6.89 -10.81 -2.93
N ARG A 327 -7.11 -10.72 -1.62
CA ARG A 327 -7.12 -11.89 -0.73
C ARG A 327 -8.52 -12.49 -0.62
N MET A 328 -8.59 -13.82 -0.66
CA MET A 328 -9.79 -14.59 -0.32
C MET A 328 -9.95 -14.77 1.20
N TYR A 329 -8.82 -14.85 1.90
CA TYR A 329 -8.78 -15.09 3.34
C TYR A 329 -7.99 -14.00 4.07
N SER A 330 -8.44 -13.66 5.28
CA SER A 330 -7.57 -12.95 6.23
C SER A 330 -6.34 -13.81 6.54
N ARG A 331 -5.23 -13.21 6.96
CA ARG A 331 -4.00 -13.95 7.28
C ARG A 331 -4.22 -15.08 8.29
N ARG A 332 -4.97 -14.77 9.35
CA ARG A 332 -5.34 -15.74 10.38
C ARG A 332 -6.22 -16.86 9.81
N ALA A 333 -7.20 -16.54 8.96
CA ALA A 333 -8.05 -17.55 8.35
C ALA A 333 -7.26 -18.44 7.38
N ALA A 334 -6.36 -17.86 6.58
CA ALA A 334 -5.49 -18.62 5.68
C ALA A 334 -4.65 -19.66 6.44
N LYS A 335 -3.98 -19.27 7.53
CA LYS A 335 -3.21 -20.21 8.38
C LYS A 335 -4.06 -21.30 9.03
N ALA A 336 -5.35 -21.05 9.24
CA ALA A 336 -6.26 -22.03 9.86
C ALA A 336 -6.89 -22.99 8.84
N THR A 337 -6.95 -22.61 7.56
CA THR A 337 -7.67 -23.35 6.50
C THR A 337 -6.75 -24.03 5.50
N LEU A 338 -5.64 -23.39 5.15
CA LEU A 338 -4.68 -23.93 4.19
C LEU A 338 -3.74 -24.92 4.87
N ASN A 339 -3.10 -25.78 4.08
CA ASN A 339 -2.12 -26.73 4.60
C ASN A 339 -0.81 -26.69 3.80
N MET A 340 0.28 -27.12 4.47
CA MET A 340 1.62 -27.05 3.91
C MET A 340 1.87 -28.02 2.74
N ALA A 341 1.12 -29.13 2.64
CA ALA A 341 1.30 -30.07 1.54
C ALA A 341 0.85 -29.45 0.22
N ASP A 342 -0.36 -28.88 0.21
CA ASP A 342 -0.90 -28.18 -0.96
C ASP A 342 -0.08 -26.95 -1.33
N PHE A 343 0.44 -26.22 -0.34
CA PHE A 343 1.32 -25.08 -0.59
C PHE A 343 2.61 -25.51 -1.28
N LYS A 344 3.28 -26.56 -0.79
CA LYS A 344 4.48 -27.12 -1.42
C LYS A 344 4.20 -27.62 -2.84
N GLU A 345 3.11 -28.34 -3.02
CA GLU A 345 2.72 -28.88 -4.32
C GLU A 345 2.47 -27.76 -5.34
N THR A 346 1.74 -26.72 -4.94
CA THR A 346 1.40 -25.60 -5.82
C THR A 346 2.63 -24.78 -6.25
N MET A 347 3.72 -24.84 -5.49
CA MET A 347 4.96 -24.12 -5.74
C MET A 347 6.02 -24.95 -6.48
N GLN A 348 5.71 -26.20 -6.88
CA GLN A 348 6.64 -27.02 -7.65
C GLN A 348 7.09 -26.29 -8.93
N GLY A 349 8.39 -26.37 -9.23
CA GLY A 349 9.01 -25.72 -10.39
C GLY A 349 9.45 -24.28 -10.14
N ILE A 350 9.20 -23.71 -8.96
CA ILE A 350 9.64 -22.36 -8.56
C ILE A 350 10.69 -22.50 -7.46
N TRP A 351 11.87 -21.91 -7.66
CA TRP A 351 12.90 -21.91 -6.64
C TRP A 351 12.49 -20.99 -5.49
N THR A 352 12.38 -21.51 -4.27
CA THR A 352 12.01 -20.67 -3.13
C THR A 352 12.43 -21.29 -1.81
N THR A 353 12.88 -20.43 -0.89
CA THR A 353 13.10 -20.77 0.53
C THR A 353 11.95 -20.31 1.43
N SER A 354 10.90 -19.73 0.83
CA SER A 354 9.80 -19.08 1.53
C SER A 354 8.54 -19.94 1.60
N VAL A 355 8.62 -21.26 1.33
CA VAL A 355 7.48 -22.18 1.55
C VAL A 355 7.62 -22.79 2.94
N ASN A 356 7.00 -22.15 3.93
CA ASN A 356 7.00 -22.58 5.33
C ASN A 356 5.72 -22.12 6.05
N GLU A 357 5.56 -22.53 7.31
CA GLU A 357 4.36 -22.22 8.13
C GLU A 357 4.15 -20.70 8.34
N GLU A 358 5.22 -19.92 8.34
CA GLU A 358 5.12 -18.48 8.58
C GLU A 358 4.55 -17.74 7.39
N THR A 359 4.77 -18.26 6.19
CA THR A 359 4.33 -17.69 4.91
C THR A 359 3.10 -18.40 4.33
N LEU A 360 2.51 -19.35 5.05
CA LEU A 360 1.30 -20.07 4.62
C LEU A 360 0.12 -19.13 4.34
N ASP A 361 0.05 -17.98 5.01
CA ASP A 361 -0.95 -16.96 4.71
C ASP A 361 -0.75 -16.24 3.38
N GLU A 362 0.38 -16.43 2.72
CA GLU A 362 0.72 -15.81 1.44
C GLU A 362 0.78 -16.85 0.30
N ALA A 363 0.37 -18.10 0.59
CA ALA A 363 0.26 -19.16 -0.40
C ALA A 363 -0.68 -18.76 -1.55
N PRO A 364 -0.48 -19.24 -2.80
CA PRO A 364 -1.34 -18.89 -3.94
C PRO A 364 -2.85 -19.06 -3.71
N MET A 365 -3.26 -20.07 -2.92
CA MET A 365 -4.66 -20.35 -2.57
C MET A 365 -5.29 -19.29 -1.65
N ALA A 366 -4.47 -18.42 -1.04
CA ALA A 366 -4.95 -17.31 -0.22
C ALA A 366 -5.51 -16.15 -1.04
N TYR A 367 -5.31 -16.15 -2.36
CA TYR A 367 -5.64 -15.07 -3.29
C TYR A 367 -6.74 -15.45 -4.26
N LYS A 368 -7.40 -14.44 -4.85
CA LYS A 368 -8.37 -14.66 -5.91
C LYS A 368 -7.68 -15.27 -7.15
N PRO A 369 -8.37 -16.10 -7.93
CA PRO A 369 -7.84 -16.60 -9.19
C PRO A 369 -7.51 -15.47 -10.17
N MET A 370 -6.39 -15.58 -10.89
CA MET A 370 -5.95 -14.59 -11.89
C MET A 370 -7.06 -14.26 -12.91
N ILE A 371 -7.86 -15.25 -13.33
CA ILE A 371 -8.95 -15.08 -14.30
C ILE A 371 -10.06 -14.13 -13.83
N GLU A 372 -10.30 -14.06 -12.51
CA GLU A 372 -11.30 -13.14 -11.95
C GLU A 372 -10.85 -11.69 -12.12
N ILE A 373 -9.54 -11.44 -12.03
CA ILE A 373 -8.96 -10.11 -12.21
C ILE A 373 -8.82 -9.77 -13.69
N THR A 374 -8.26 -10.66 -14.52
CA THR A 374 -8.03 -10.35 -15.94
C THR A 374 -9.33 -10.06 -16.68
N SER A 375 -10.41 -10.77 -16.37
CA SER A 375 -11.74 -10.51 -16.95
C SER A 375 -12.43 -9.25 -16.42
N ALA A 376 -11.94 -8.66 -15.32
CA ALA A 376 -12.54 -7.46 -14.72
C ALA A 376 -11.82 -6.16 -15.10
N ILE A 377 -10.58 -6.22 -15.58
CA ILE A 377 -9.72 -5.04 -15.80
C ILE A 377 -9.64 -4.56 -17.25
N GLU A 378 -10.36 -5.22 -18.17
CA GLU A 378 -10.31 -4.92 -19.62
C GLU A 378 -10.61 -3.45 -19.94
N GLU A 379 -11.45 -2.78 -19.15
CA GLU A 379 -11.80 -1.37 -19.37
C GLU A 379 -10.71 -0.37 -18.93
N THR A 380 -9.77 -0.78 -18.07
CA THR A 380 -8.79 0.13 -17.45
C THR A 380 -7.36 -0.09 -17.91
N VAL A 381 -7.00 -1.30 -18.33
CA VAL A 381 -5.65 -1.62 -18.81
C VAL A 381 -5.66 -2.57 -20.00
N ASP A 382 -4.59 -2.51 -20.80
CA ASP A 382 -4.21 -3.56 -21.74
C ASP A 382 -3.11 -4.41 -21.12
N ILE A 383 -3.29 -5.74 -21.10
CA ILE A 383 -2.26 -6.68 -20.64
C ILE A 383 -1.26 -6.87 -21.78
N ILE A 384 0.00 -6.48 -21.57
CA ILE A 384 1.07 -6.57 -22.56
C ILE A 384 1.88 -7.85 -22.38
N LYS A 385 2.17 -8.24 -21.13
CA LYS A 385 2.90 -9.47 -20.81
C LYS A 385 2.35 -10.14 -19.57
N VAL A 386 2.49 -11.47 -19.54
CA VAL A 386 2.38 -12.26 -18.31
C VAL A 386 3.76 -12.79 -17.99
N ILE A 387 4.30 -12.41 -16.82
CA ILE A 387 5.61 -12.86 -16.35
C ILE A 387 5.40 -13.90 -15.24
N LYS A 388 6.07 -15.05 -15.38
CA LYS A 388 5.91 -16.21 -14.48
C LYS A 388 7.09 -16.33 -13.53
N PRO A 389 6.87 -16.56 -12.23
CA PRO A 389 7.95 -16.64 -11.26
C PRO A 389 8.81 -17.87 -11.51
N VAL A 390 10.12 -17.69 -11.42
CA VAL A 390 11.13 -18.76 -11.36
C VAL A 390 11.85 -18.76 -10.02
N TYR A 391 11.81 -17.65 -9.29
CA TYR A 391 12.34 -17.50 -7.94
C TYR A 391 11.39 -16.65 -7.07
N ASN A 392 11.23 -17.03 -5.80
CA ASN A 392 10.49 -16.23 -4.82
C ASN A 392 11.20 -16.15 -3.46
N PHE A 393 11.23 -14.94 -2.92
CA PHE A 393 11.66 -14.64 -1.57
C PHE A 393 10.66 -13.76 -0.85
N LYS A 394 10.29 -14.20 0.35
CA LYS A 394 9.52 -13.46 1.36
C LYS A 394 10.19 -13.69 2.70
N ALA A 395 10.11 -12.67 3.56
CA ALA A 395 10.65 -12.77 4.91
C ALA A 395 9.95 -13.89 5.69
N SER A 396 10.74 -14.76 6.30
CA SER A 396 10.32 -15.70 7.33
C SER A 396 11.42 -15.74 8.40
N GLU A 397 11.05 -15.49 9.64
CA GLU A 397 11.91 -15.56 10.82
C GLU A 397 12.41 -17.00 11.06
N ALA A 398 11.69 -18.01 10.56
CA ALA A 398 12.01 -19.43 10.74
C ALA A 398 13.17 -19.96 9.87
N ALA A 399 13.59 -19.23 8.83
CA ALA A 399 14.61 -19.71 7.88
C ALA A 399 15.87 -18.84 7.94
N MET A 400 16.82 -19.21 8.80
CA MET A 400 18.23 -18.88 8.63
C MET A 400 18.96 -20.12 8.08
N PRO A 401 19.01 -20.35 6.75
CA PRO A 401 19.79 -21.45 6.20
C PRO A 401 21.29 -21.30 6.45
N TYR A 402 21.73 -20.11 6.87
CA TYR A 402 23.09 -19.84 7.31
C TYR A 402 23.02 -19.10 8.63
N ASP A 403 23.38 -19.78 9.72
CA ASP A 403 23.73 -19.16 10.99
C ASP A 403 24.68 -18.00 10.66
N ARG A 404 24.23 -16.76 10.91
CA ARG A 404 25.09 -15.57 10.88
C ARG A 404 26.29 -15.92 11.76
N LYS A 405 27.48 -16.09 11.17
CA LYS A 405 28.70 -16.16 11.96
C LYS A 405 28.73 -14.88 12.80
N LYS A 406 28.61 -15.07 14.11
CA LYS A 406 28.70 -14.03 15.14
C LYS A 406 29.97 -13.21 15.00
#